data_AF-A0A941HKJ0-F1
#
_entry.id   AF-A0A941HKJ0-F1
#
_cell.length_a   1.000
_cell.length_b   1.000
_cell.length_c   1.000
_cell.angle_alpha   90.00
_cell.angle_beta   90.00
_cell.angle_gamma   90.00
#
_symmetry.space_group_name_H-M   'P 1'
#
loop_
_entity.id
_entity.type
_entity.pdbx_description
1 polymer ?
#
loop_
_entity_poly.entity_id
_entity_poly.type
_entity_poly.pdbx_seq_one_letter_code
_entity_poly.pdbx_strand_id
1 'polypeptide(L)'
;MTFRTIFERTIRYFVAFFIFIYGAAKPLQFGTKENLPDIPVSEMTGMELMWSFFGYSTELPIIIGILQVSGSLLLLFSRTKIIGILLLLPIMANIVLFDLFYQVHRGATINAIVFLVILIGLLFFEKQKLLQVFKIITSKEKKNPKAIQLFFICATLAATLFFIYTLILQKQT
;
A
#
# COMPACT_ATOMS: atom_id res chain seq x y z
N MET A 1 -29.26 15.14 10.49
CA MET A 1 -28.11 14.35 10.02
C MET A 1 -28.60 13.43 8.91
N THR A 2 -28.08 13.53 7.68
CA THR A 2 -28.62 12.79 6.52
C THR A 2 -28.25 11.30 6.61
N PHE A 3 -29.17 10.38 6.28
CA PHE A 3 -28.95 8.93 6.29
C PHE A 3 -27.62 8.50 5.65
N ARG A 4 -27.28 9.11 4.49
CA ARG A 4 -26.01 8.89 3.78
C ARG A 4 -24.77 9.12 4.66
N THR A 5 -24.78 10.14 5.51
CA THR A 5 -23.63 10.47 6.38
C THR A 5 -23.47 9.50 7.54
N ILE A 6 -24.57 8.96 8.06
CA ILE A 6 -24.53 7.93 9.10
C ILE A 6 -23.97 6.64 8.49
N PHE A 7 -24.51 6.22 7.35
CA PHE A 7 -24.07 5.02 6.65
C PHE A 7 -22.58 5.05 6.29
N GLU A 8 -22.10 6.16 5.69
CA GLU A 8 -20.68 6.33 5.36
C GLU A 8 -19.78 6.24 6.59
N ARG A 9 -20.16 6.90 7.69
CA ARG A 9 -19.38 6.86 8.93
C ARG A 9 -19.34 5.47 9.55
N THR A 10 -20.46 4.76 9.58
CA THR A 10 -20.55 3.40 10.12
C THR A 10 -19.64 2.45 9.36
N ILE A 11 -19.73 2.42 8.03
CA ILE A 11 -18.89 1.55 7.20
C ILE A 11 -17.41 1.93 7.29
N ARG A 12 -17.10 3.23 7.34
CA ARG A 12 -15.73 3.73 7.52
C ARG A 12 -15.13 3.27 8.85
N TYR A 13 -15.88 3.35 9.95
CA TYR A 13 -15.40 2.89 11.25
C TYR A 13 -15.31 1.37 11.34
N PHE A 14 -16.25 0.66 10.72
CA PHE A 14 -16.19 -0.78 10.58
C PHE A 14 -14.89 -1.22 9.89
N VAL A 15 -14.61 -0.72 8.69
CA VAL A 15 -13.41 -1.12 7.95
C VAL A 15 -12.11 -0.67 8.64
N ALA A 16 -12.12 0.53 9.24
CA ALA A 16 -10.96 1.03 9.99
C ALA A 16 -10.63 0.11 11.17
N PHE A 17 -11.62 -0.34 11.92
CA PHE A 17 -11.44 -1.23 13.07
C PHE A 17 -10.85 -2.57 12.65
N PHE A 18 -11.39 -3.21 11.62
CA PHE A 18 -10.89 -4.51 11.16
C PHE A 18 -9.48 -4.43 10.57
N ILE A 19 -9.20 -3.44 9.72
CA ILE A 19 -7.85 -3.24 9.16
C ILE A 19 -6.86 -2.88 10.27
N PHE A 20 -7.29 -2.12 11.29
CA PHE A 20 -6.45 -1.81 12.45
C PHE A 20 -6.04 -3.07 13.20
N ILE A 21 -7.00 -3.94 13.54
CA ILE A 21 -6.72 -5.21 14.23
C ILE A 21 -5.82 -6.09 13.37
N TYR A 22 -6.12 -6.22 12.09
CA TYR A 22 -5.35 -7.06 11.18
C TYR A 22 -3.89 -6.58 11.05
N GLY A 23 -3.67 -5.27 10.92
CA GLY A 23 -2.33 -4.68 10.89
C GLY A 23 -1.59 -4.81 12.22
N ALA A 24 -2.28 -4.58 13.34
CA ALA A 24 -1.72 -4.70 14.69
C ALA A 24 -1.35 -6.16 15.05
N ALA A 25 -1.99 -7.15 14.41
CA ALA A 25 -1.67 -8.56 14.61
C ALA A 25 -0.39 -9.00 13.87
N LYS A 26 0.12 -8.25 12.89
CA LYS A 26 1.30 -8.65 12.08
C LYS A 26 2.54 -8.99 12.90
N PRO A 27 2.94 -8.22 13.93
CA PRO A 27 4.07 -8.58 14.78
C PRO A 27 3.87 -9.91 15.52
N LEU A 28 2.63 -10.23 15.92
CA LEU A 28 2.31 -11.52 16.56
C LEU A 28 2.25 -12.66 15.55
N GLN A 29 1.78 -12.39 14.32
CA GLN A 29 1.70 -13.39 13.24
C GLN A 29 3.08 -13.84 12.77
N PHE A 30 4.05 -12.93 12.72
CA PHE A 30 5.39 -13.20 12.18
C PHE A 30 6.50 -13.10 13.24
N GLY A 31 6.16 -12.91 14.52
CA GLY A 31 7.13 -12.69 15.60
C GLY A 31 7.94 -13.93 15.99
N THR A 32 7.46 -15.13 15.64
CA THR A 32 8.12 -16.39 15.97
C THR A 32 8.56 -17.10 14.70
N LYS A 33 9.86 -17.34 14.55
CA LYS A 33 10.45 -18.07 13.40
C LYS A 33 10.26 -19.59 13.47
N GLU A 34 9.56 -20.09 14.48
CA GLU A 34 9.54 -21.51 14.85
C GLU A 34 8.72 -22.42 13.92
N ASN A 35 8.05 -21.88 12.89
CA ASN A 35 7.15 -22.65 12.02
C ASN A 35 7.51 -22.57 10.53
N LEU A 36 8.79 -22.35 10.19
CA LEU A 36 9.21 -22.46 8.79
C LEU A 36 9.20 -23.93 8.37
N PRO A 37 8.55 -24.29 7.24
CA PRO A 37 8.55 -25.66 6.74
C PRO A 37 9.98 -26.11 6.42
N ASP A 38 10.38 -27.28 6.91
CA ASP A 38 11.66 -27.92 6.60
C ASP A 38 11.51 -28.85 5.38
N ILE A 39 11.07 -28.27 4.26
CA ILE A 39 10.87 -28.95 2.98
C ILE A 39 11.46 -28.12 1.84
N PRO A 40 11.81 -28.74 0.70
CA PRO A 40 12.25 -28.00 -0.48
C PRO A 40 11.22 -26.97 -0.94
N VAL A 41 11.69 -25.81 -1.42
CA VAL A 41 10.82 -24.72 -1.93
C VAL A 41 9.89 -25.20 -3.05
N SER A 42 10.34 -26.16 -3.87
CA SER A 42 9.53 -26.76 -4.94
C SER A 42 8.34 -27.58 -4.46
N GLU A 43 8.35 -28.00 -3.19
CA GLU A 43 7.30 -28.81 -2.56
C GLU A 43 6.37 -27.98 -1.67
N MET A 44 6.72 -26.72 -1.39
CA MET A 44 5.88 -25.82 -0.59
C MET A 44 4.59 -25.47 -1.33
N THR A 45 3.48 -25.46 -0.58
CA THR A 45 2.25 -24.82 -1.03
C THR A 45 2.44 -23.31 -1.17
N GLY A 46 1.58 -22.64 -1.94
CA GLY A 46 1.63 -21.18 -2.07
C GLY A 46 1.57 -20.47 -0.72
N MET A 47 0.72 -20.94 0.20
CA MET A 47 0.60 -20.36 1.53
C MET A 47 1.90 -20.53 2.34
N GLU A 48 2.49 -21.73 2.34
CA GLU A 48 3.76 -22.00 3.01
C GLU A 48 4.90 -21.14 2.45
N LEU A 49 4.98 -21.02 1.13
CA LEU A 49 5.98 -20.17 0.47
C LEU A 49 5.83 -18.70 0.88
N MET A 50 4.59 -18.18 0.85
CA MET A 50 4.29 -16.80 1.25
C MET A 50 4.60 -16.56 2.73
N TRP A 51 4.18 -17.47 3.62
CA TRP A 51 4.45 -17.36 5.05
C TRP A 51 5.94 -17.48 5.35
N SER A 52 6.67 -18.31 4.62
CA SER A 52 8.12 -18.44 4.76
C SER A 52 8.84 -17.15 4.32
N PHE A 53 8.40 -16.55 3.21
CA PHE A 53 8.93 -15.27 2.74
C PHE A 53 8.76 -14.15 3.78
N PHE A 54 7.54 -13.98 4.32
CA PHE A 54 7.27 -12.97 5.36
C PHE A 54 7.86 -13.33 6.73
N GLY A 55 8.08 -14.61 7.02
CA GLY A 55 8.71 -15.09 8.25
C GLY A 55 10.23 -14.96 8.26
N TYR A 56 10.88 -14.97 7.09
CA TYR A 56 12.33 -14.76 6.96
C TYR A 56 12.73 -13.35 7.42
N SER A 57 12.08 -12.31 6.87
CA SER A 57 12.25 -10.91 7.25
C SER A 57 10.93 -10.38 7.82
N THR A 58 10.86 -10.35 9.15
CA THR A 58 9.66 -9.92 9.88
C THR A 58 9.46 -8.41 9.84
N GLU A 59 10.48 -7.65 9.44
CA GLU A 59 10.42 -6.20 9.28
C GLU A 59 9.41 -5.79 8.20
N LEU A 60 9.36 -6.52 7.08
CA LEU A 60 8.43 -6.25 5.99
C LEU A 60 6.96 -6.35 6.41
N PRO A 61 6.45 -7.47 6.97
CA PRO A 61 5.07 -7.55 7.42
C PRO A 61 4.77 -6.60 8.57
N ILE A 62 5.75 -6.26 9.43
CA ILE A 62 5.59 -5.24 10.48
C ILE A 62 5.39 -3.85 9.86
N ILE A 63 6.19 -3.45 8.86
CA ILE A 63 6.03 -2.18 8.15
C ILE A 63 4.65 -2.12 7.48
N ILE A 64 4.23 -3.20 6.82
CA ILE A 64 2.88 -3.30 6.24
C ILE A 64 1.81 -3.10 7.32
N GLY A 65 1.97 -3.76 8.47
CA GLY A 65 1.07 -3.61 9.63
C GLY A 65 1.02 -2.18 10.17
N ILE A 66 2.15 -1.49 10.29
CA ILE A 66 2.23 -0.08 10.71
C ILE A 66 1.49 0.83 9.73
N LEU A 67 1.67 0.60 8.42
CA LEU A 67 0.97 1.37 7.39
C LEU A 67 -0.55 1.10 7.43
N GLN A 68 -0.97 -0.14 7.68
CA GLN A 68 -2.39 -0.48 7.89
C GLN A 68 -2.97 0.24 9.11
N VAL A 69 -2.28 0.17 10.26
CA VAL A 69 -2.69 0.86 11.49
C VAL A 69 -2.78 2.37 11.27
N SER A 70 -1.76 2.96 10.65
CA SER A 70 -1.72 4.39 10.35
C SER A 70 -2.88 4.81 9.43
N GLY A 71 -3.11 4.05 8.37
CA GLY A 71 -4.24 4.26 7.45
C GLY A 71 -5.59 4.18 8.16
N SER A 72 -5.77 3.19 9.02
CA SER A 72 -6.99 3.03 9.83
C SER A 72 -7.21 4.17 10.81
N LEU A 73 -6.17 4.67 11.47
CA LEU A 73 -6.28 5.84 12.35
C LEU A 73 -6.68 7.09 11.55
N LEU A 74 -6.09 7.29 10.36
CA LEU A 74 -6.46 8.39 9.46
C LEU A 74 -7.92 8.28 8.99
N LEU A 75 -8.46 7.07 8.83
CA LEU A 75 -9.87 6.85 8.50
C LEU A 75 -10.82 7.31 9.59
N LEU A 76 -10.40 7.43 10.86
CA LEU A 76 -11.30 7.87 11.94
C LEU A 76 -11.67 9.35 11.81
N PHE A 77 -10.72 10.20 11.42
CA PHE A 77 -10.94 11.64 11.33
C PHE A 77 -11.49 12.06 9.96
N SER A 78 -12.58 12.83 9.97
CA SER A 78 -13.25 13.28 8.73
C SER A 78 -12.34 14.13 7.83
N ARG A 79 -11.31 14.78 8.41
CA ARG A 79 -10.34 15.61 7.69
C ARG A 79 -9.29 14.80 6.93
N THR A 80 -8.85 13.67 7.49
CA THR A 80 -7.75 12.84 6.94
C THR A 80 -8.23 11.60 6.21
N LYS A 81 -9.54 11.33 6.19
CA LYS A 81 -10.08 10.08 5.64
C LYS A 81 -9.65 9.78 4.19
N ILE A 82 -9.54 10.80 3.32
CA ILE A 82 -9.09 10.57 1.94
C ILE A 82 -7.65 10.05 1.91
N ILE A 83 -6.76 10.61 2.75
CA ILE A 83 -5.37 10.17 2.87
C ILE A 83 -5.33 8.72 3.39
N GLY A 84 -6.15 8.41 4.41
CA GLY A 84 -6.29 7.05 4.92
C GLY A 84 -6.75 6.06 3.86
N ILE A 85 -7.76 6.40 3.06
CA ILE A 85 -8.24 5.55 1.95
C ILE A 85 -7.13 5.34 0.92
N LEU A 86 -6.45 6.39 0.48
CA LEU A 86 -5.40 6.32 -0.54
C LEU A 86 -4.17 5.54 -0.06
N LEU A 87 -3.86 5.58 1.24
CA LEU A 87 -2.80 4.77 1.84
C LEU A 87 -3.19 3.28 1.89
N LEU A 88 -4.42 2.98 2.31
CA LEU A 88 -4.89 1.60 2.50
C LEU A 88 -5.22 0.87 1.20
N LEU A 89 -5.69 1.58 0.17
CA LEU A 89 -6.06 0.95 -1.11
C LEU A 89 -4.96 0.10 -1.75
N PRO A 90 -3.74 0.61 -2.00
CA PRO A 90 -2.68 -0.20 -2.60
C PRO A 90 -2.25 -1.35 -1.69
N ILE A 91 -2.27 -1.16 -0.37
CA ILE A 91 -1.91 -2.19 0.61
C ILE A 91 -2.94 -3.33 0.57
N MET A 92 -4.22 -3.00 0.65
CA MET A 92 -5.29 -4.00 0.62
C MET A 92 -5.38 -4.69 -0.74
N ALA A 93 -5.17 -3.97 -1.84
CA ALA A 93 -5.10 -4.56 -3.17
C ALA A 93 -3.95 -5.58 -3.26
N ASN A 94 -2.77 -5.23 -2.73
CA ASN A 94 -1.63 -6.12 -2.71
C ASN A 94 -1.89 -7.37 -1.86
N ILE A 95 -2.50 -7.23 -0.68
CA ILE A 95 -2.91 -8.37 0.16
C ILE A 95 -3.89 -9.28 -0.57
N VAL A 96 -4.89 -8.73 -1.25
CA VAL A 96 -5.85 -9.52 -2.05
C VAL A 96 -5.14 -10.30 -3.15
N LEU A 97 -4.17 -9.69 -3.85
CA LEU A 97 -3.40 -10.38 -4.88
C LEU A 97 -2.56 -11.53 -4.29
N PHE A 98 -1.88 -11.30 -3.17
CA PHE A 98 -1.16 -12.36 -2.46
C PHE A 98 -2.10 -13.49 -2.06
N ASP A 99 -3.23 -13.16 -1.45
CA ASP A 99 -4.21 -14.16 -1.00
C ASP A 99 -4.73 -15.03 -2.15
N LEU A 100 -4.99 -14.43 -3.32
CA LEU A 100 -5.48 -15.14 -4.50
C LEU A 100 -4.41 -16.00 -5.16
N PHE A 101 -3.21 -15.45 -5.40
CA PHE A 101 -2.15 -16.16 -6.13
C PHE A 101 -1.47 -17.24 -5.30
N TYR A 102 -1.36 -17.04 -3.98
CA TYR A 102 -0.76 -18.00 -3.07
C TYR A 102 -1.80 -18.90 -2.36
N GLN A 103 -3.08 -18.82 -2.78
CA GLN A 103 -4.16 -19.66 -2.29
C GLN A 103 -4.26 -19.67 -0.76
N VAL A 104 -4.19 -18.48 -0.16
CA VAL A 104 -4.33 -18.30 1.28
C VAL A 104 -5.73 -18.72 1.72
N HIS A 105 -5.89 -18.97 3.02
CA HIS A 105 -7.15 -19.39 3.62
C HIS A 105 -8.35 -18.55 3.14
N ARG A 106 -9.37 -19.20 2.57
CA ARG A 106 -10.52 -18.54 1.91
C ARG A 106 -11.19 -17.45 2.74
N GLY A 107 -11.32 -17.67 4.05
CA GLY A 107 -11.91 -16.68 4.95
C GLY A 107 -11.12 -15.37 5.02
N ALA A 108 -9.77 -15.44 5.01
CA ALA A 108 -8.92 -14.25 4.98
C ALA A 108 -9.05 -13.51 3.65
N THR A 109 -9.06 -14.24 2.54
CA THR A 109 -9.21 -13.68 1.19
C THR A 109 -10.52 -12.94 1.02
N ILE A 110 -11.64 -13.53 1.46
CA ILE A 110 -12.96 -12.90 1.38
C ILE A 110 -12.98 -11.59 2.20
N ASN A 111 -12.44 -11.61 3.42
CA ASN A 111 -12.37 -10.40 4.26
C ASN A 111 -11.52 -9.31 3.59
N ALA A 112 -10.36 -9.66 3.04
CA ALA A 112 -9.50 -8.71 2.34
C ALA A 112 -10.21 -8.08 1.13
N ILE A 113 -10.93 -8.88 0.34
CA ILE A 113 -11.75 -8.40 -0.79
C ILE A 113 -12.86 -7.47 -0.32
N VAL A 114 -13.60 -7.85 0.73
CA VAL A 114 -14.69 -7.02 1.28
C VAL A 114 -14.16 -5.66 1.73
N PHE A 115 -13.04 -5.63 2.45
CA PHE A 115 -12.43 -4.38 2.91
C PHE A 115 -11.93 -3.53 1.74
N LEU A 116 -11.32 -4.14 0.72
CA LEU A 116 -10.90 -3.43 -0.49
C LEU A 116 -12.08 -2.79 -1.21
N VAL A 117 -13.18 -3.53 -1.39
CA VAL A 117 -14.42 -3.04 -2.02
C VAL A 117 -15.01 -1.88 -1.22
N ILE A 118 -15.03 -2.00 0.11
CA ILE A 118 -15.49 -0.91 0.99
C ILE A 118 -14.61 0.34 0.82
N LEU A 119 -13.28 0.20 0.79
CA LEU A 119 -12.37 1.35 0.58
C LEU A 119 -12.60 2.03 -0.77
N ILE A 120 -12.82 1.25 -1.84
CA ILE A 120 -13.17 1.78 -3.17
C ILE A 120 -14.52 2.53 -3.11
N GLY A 121 -15.52 1.98 -2.42
CA GLY A 121 -16.81 2.62 -2.22
C GLY A 121 -16.71 3.93 -1.44
N LEU A 122 -15.90 3.97 -0.38
CA LEU A 122 -15.62 5.19 0.39
C LEU A 122 -14.91 6.25 -0.46
N LEU A 123 -13.97 5.84 -1.32
CA LEU A 123 -13.31 6.74 -2.26
C LEU A 123 -14.32 7.35 -3.23
N PHE A 124 -15.24 6.54 -3.75
CA PHE A 124 -16.28 7.01 -4.67
C PHE A 124 -17.22 8.03 -4.02
N PHE A 125 -17.52 7.90 -2.73
CA PHE A 125 -18.30 8.93 -2.01
C PHE A 125 -17.60 10.29 -1.94
N GLU A 126 -16.26 10.31 -1.95
CA GLU A 126 -15.44 11.53 -1.88
C GLU A 126 -14.95 12.02 -3.27
N LYS A 127 -15.47 11.45 -4.37
CA LYS A 127 -15.04 11.75 -5.75
C LYS A 127 -14.99 13.24 -6.09
N GLN A 128 -15.93 14.04 -5.58
CA GLN A 128 -15.97 15.48 -5.86
C GLN A 128 -14.75 16.21 -5.29
N LYS A 129 -14.31 15.84 -4.08
CA LYS A 129 -13.12 16.43 -3.46
C LYS A 129 -11.85 15.95 -4.16
N LEU A 130 -11.79 14.68 -4.56
CA LEU A 130 -10.66 14.15 -5.33
C LEU A 130 -10.48 14.88 -6.67
N LEU A 131 -11.57 15.13 -7.40
CA LEU A 131 -11.53 15.87 -8.66
C LEU A 131 -11.08 17.33 -8.45
N GLN A 132 -11.48 17.96 -7.35
CA GLN A 132 -11.00 19.31 -6.99
C GLN A 132 -9.50 19.32 -6.72
N VAL A 133 -9.00 18.39 -5.90
CA VAL A 133 -7.56 18.23 -5.62
C VAL A 133 -6.79 17.94 -6.90
N PHE A 134 -7.27 17.02 -7.73
CA PHE A 134 -6.64 16.69 -9.00
C PHE A 134 -6.60 17.88 -9.95
N LYS A 135 -7.66 18.69 -10.01
CA LYS A 135 -7.71 19.91 -10.81
C LYS A 135 -6.71 20.95 -10.33
N ILE A 136 -6.54 21.10 -9.00
CA ILE A 136 -5.55 22.02 -8.42
C ILE A 136 -4.13 21.57 -8.78
N ILE A 137 -3.81 20.29 -8.55
CA ILE A 137 -2.48 19.72 -8.80
C ILE A 137 -2.14 19.71 -10.30
N THR A 138 -3.13 19.46 -11.17
CA THR A 138 -2.94 19.36 -12.63
C THR A 138 -3.17 20.71 -13.33
N SER A 139 -3.50 21.77 -12.57
CA SER A 139 -3.66 23.10 -13.17
C SER A 139 -2.34 23.50 -13.82
N LYS A 140 -2.40 23.87 -15.11
CA LYS A 140 -1.21 24.24 -15.88
C LYS A 140 -0.69 25.59 -15.38
N GLU A 141 0.31 25.53 -14.49
CA GLU A 141 1.25 26.64 -14.27
C GLU A 141 1.89 27.02 -15.62
N LYS A 142 2.02 28.32 -15.89
CA LYS A 142 2.64 28.83 -17.12
C LYS A 142 4.10 28.37 -17.13
N LYS A 143 4.44 27.35 -17.93
CA LYS A 143 5.81 26.82 -17.99
C LYS A 143 6.80 27.93 -18.34
N ASN A 144 7.68 28.26 -17.40
CA ASN A 144 8.79 29.16 -17.64
C ASN A 144 9.76 28.46 -18.63
N PRO A 145 10.08 29.06 -19.80
CA PRO A 145 10.98 28.45 -20.78
C PRO A 145 12.36 28.10 -20.18
N LYS A 146 12.82 28.85 -19.18
CA LYS A 146 14.06 28.56 -18.44
C LYS A 146 13.99 27.26 -17.62
N ALA A 147 12.80 26.89 -17.11
CA ALA A 147 12.61 25.65 -16.35
C ALA A 147 12.65 24.40 -17.24
N ILE A 148 12.18 24.50 -18.49
CA ILE A 148 12.29 23.42 -19.47
C ILE A 148 13.75 23.19 -19.85
N GLN A 149 14.49 24.26 -20.11
CA GLN A 149 15.94 24.18 -20.39
C GLN A 149 16.70 23.57 -19.21
N LEU A 150 16.40 24.01 -17.97
CA LEU A 150 17.00 23.46 -16.76
C LEU A 150 16.71 21.97 -16.59
N PHE A 151 15.49 21.50 -16.90
CA PHE A 151 15.15 20.08 -16.87
C PHE A 151 16.02 19.24 -17.81
N PHE A 152 16.22 19.68 -19.06
CA PHE A 152 17.09 18.98 -20.01
C PHE A 152 18.56 18.97 -19.56
N ILE A 153 19.05 20.07 -18.99
CA ILE A 153 20.39 20.14 -18.41
C ILE A 153 20.53 19.15 -17.24
N CYS A 154 19.58 19.14 -16.30
CA CYS A 154 19.61 18.19 -15.18
C CYS A 154 19.49 16.74 -15.64
N ALA A 155 18.65 16.44 -16.63
CA ALA A 155 18.50 15.09 -17.17
C ALA A 155 19.78 14.58 -17.86
N THR A 156 20.47 15.43 -18.62
CA THR A 156 21.74 15.08 -19.27
C THR A 156 22.88 14.91 -18.26
N LEU A 157 22.95 15.77 -17.23
CA LEU A 157 23.88 15.61 -16.10
C LEU A 157 23.63 14.31 -15.33
N ALA A 158 22.37 13.96 -15.06
CA ALA A 158 22.03 12.71 -14.38
C ALA A 158 22.43 11.48 -15.22
N ALA A 159 22.18 11.51 -16.52
CA ALA A 159 22.55 10.41 -17.43
C ALA A 159 24.08 10.23 -17.52
N THR A 160 24.84 11.32 -17.58
CA THR A 160 26.31 11.27 -17.60
C THR A 160 26.89 10.78 -16.28
N LEU A 161 26.36 11.24 -15.14
CA LEU A 161 26.71 10.70 -13.81
C LEU A 161 26.44 9.21 -13.70
N PHE A 162 25.27 8.76 -14.17
CA PHE A 162 24.93 7.33 -14.19
C PHE A 162 25.94 6.53 -15.02
N PHE A 163 26.30 7.01 -16.21
CA PHE A 163 27.27 6.33 -17.07
C PHE A 163 28.67 6.26 -16.45
N ILE A 164 29.15 7.36 -15.85
CA ILE A 164 30.44 7.39 -15.14
C ILE A 164 30.42 6.40 -13.97
N TYR A 165 29.35 6.38 -13.18
CA TYR A 165 29.19 5.44 -12.07
C TYR A 165 29.26 3.98 -12.55
N THR A 166 28.60 3.65 -13.65
CA THR A 166 28.66 2.29 -14.23
C THR A 166 30.05 1.93 -14.74
N LEU A 167 30.80 2.88 -15.33
CA LEU A 167 32.17 2.64 -15.77
C LEU A 167 33.15 2.44 -14.60
N ILE A 168 32.96 3.15 -13.49
CA ILE A 168 33.78 2.99 -12.27
C ILE A 168 33.54 1.59 -11.67
N LEU A 169 32.28 1.16 -11.57
CA LEU A 169 31.94 -0.17 -11.07
C LEU A 169 32.54 -1.29 -11.95
N GLN A 170 32.48 -1.16 -13.27
CA GLN A 170 33.07 -2.12 -14.20
C GLN A 170 34.61 -2.21 -14.11
N LYS A 171 35.28 -1.18 -13.56
CA LYS A 171 36.74 -1.16 -13.40
C LYS A 171 37.21 -1.76 -12.07
N GLN A 172 36.28 -2.06 -11.16
CA GLN A 172 36.54 -2.66 -9.84
C GLN A 172 36.22 -4.17 -9.79
N THR A 173 35.57 -4.71 -10.82
CA THR A 173 35.36 -6.14 -11.06
C THR A 173 36.42 -6.69 -11.99
#